data_AF-A0A3B8XZY4-F1
#
_entry.id   AF-A0A3B8XZY4-F1
#
_cell.length_a   1.000
_cell.length_b   1.000
_cell.length_c   1.000
_cell.angle_alpha   90.00
_cell.angle_beta   90.00
_cell.angle_gamma   90.00
#
_symmetry.space_group_name_H-M   'P 1'
#
loop_
_entity.id
_entity.type
_entity.pdbx_description
1 polymer ?
#
loop_
_entity_poly.entity_id
_entity_poly.type
_entity_poly.pdbx_seq_one_letter_code
_entity_poly.pdbx_strand_id
1 'polypeptide(L)'
;MKGIQYIIDETGKKTAVVIDLKEWGQLWDEFYQNLLDRSPTNEDWIHRSPFREKLDQALAWNANNPAHLSDLESLESKLENHE
;
A
#
# COMPACT_ATOMS: atom_id res chain seq x y z
N MET A 1 19.34 -21.92 -12.34
CA MET A 1 17.97 -21.57 -12.77
C MET A 1 18.06 -20.25 -13.50
N LYS A 2 17.54 -20.17 -14.73
CA LYS A 2 17.53 -18.92 -15.50
C LYS A 2 16.42 -18.01 -14.93
N GLY A 3 16.68 -16.71 -14.91
CA GLY A 3 15.70 -15.72 -14.44
C GLY A 3 15.43 -15.71 -12.93
N ILE A 4 16.23 -16.38 -12.08
CA ILE A 4 16.08 -16.35 -10.62
C ILE A 4 17.40 -15.91 -9.97
N GLN A 5 17.35 -14.84 -9.18
CA GLN A 5 18.49 -14.32 -8.41
C GLN A 5 18.12 -14.23 -6.92
N TYR A 6 19.08 -14.50 -6.04
CA TYR A 6 18.87 -14.43 -4.60
C TYR A 6 19.62 -13.25 -4.01
N ILE A 7 18.95 -12.53 -3.12
CA ILE A 7 19.59 -11.56 -2.23
C ILE A 7 20.00 -12.32 -0.97
N ILE A 8 21.27 -12.15 -0.58
CA ILE A 8 21.89 -12.87 0.52
C ILE A 8 22.35 -11.87 1.58
N ASP A 9 22.14 -12.20 2.85
CA ASP A 9 22.62 -11.41 3.97
C ASP A 9 24.11 -11.65 4.28
N GLU A 10 24.62 -10.91 5.26
CA GLU A 10 26.02 -10.96 5.68
C GLU A 10 26.45 -12.33 6.23
N THR A 11 25.50 -13.17 6.65
CA THR A 11 25.74 -14.54 7.16
C THR A 11 25.70 -15.59 6.06
N GLY A 12 25.42 -15.19 4.82
CA GLY A 12 25.27 -16.11 3.69
C GLY A 12 23.86 -16.70 3.56
N LYS A 13 22.87 -16.20 4.30
CA LYS A 13 21.49 -16.68 4.25
C LYS A 13 20.69 -15.90 3.22
N LYS A 14 19.92 -16.63 2.39
CA LYS A 14 19.04 -16.05 1.37
C LYS A 14 17.85 -15.36 2.05
N THR A 15 17.69 -14.06 1.83
CA THR A 15 16.65 -13.23 2.45
C THR A 15 15.54 -12.85 1.49
N ALA A 16 15.85 -12.70 0.21
CA ALA A 16 14.88 -12.38 -0.82
C ALA A 16 15.25 -13.00 -2.17
N VAL A 17 14.30 -12.97 -3.10
CA VAL A 17 14.46 -13.51 -4.46
C VAL A 17 13.94 -12.48 -5.47
N VAL A 18 14.70 -12.30 -6.55
CA VAL A 18 14.30 -11.53 -7.73
C VAL A 18 14.02 -12.52 -8.85
N ILE A 19 12.84 -12.44 -9.44
CA ILE A 19 12.41 -13.33 -10.51
C ILE A 19 12.15 -12.54 -11.80
N ASP A 20 12.52 -13.12 -12.94
CA ASP A 20 12.17 -12.61 -14.26
C ASP A 20 10.72 -12.97 -14.60
N LEU A 21 9.84 -11.98 -14.61
CA LEU A 21 8.42 -12.18 -14.88
C LEU A 21 8.13 -12.62 -16.32
N LYS A 22 9.06 -12.46 -17.27
CA LYS A 22 8.89 -13.02 -18.62
C LYS A 22 8.95 -14.55 -18.61
N GLU A 23 9.78 -15.11 -17.73
CA GLU A 23 9.93 -16.56 -17.59
C GLU A 23 9.00 -17.13 -16.50
N TRP A 24 8.72 -16.35 -15.44
CA TRP A 24 8.08 -16.83 -14.21
C TRP A 24 6.79 -16.09 -13.82
N GLY A 25 6.23 -15.28 -14.72
CA GLY A 25 5.03 -14.47 -14.45
C GLY A 25 3.82 -15.29 -13.99
N GLN A 26 3.59 -16.46 -14.58
CA GLN A 26 2.49 -17.35 -14.16
C GLN A 26 2.65 -17.82 -12.71
N LEU A 27 3.88 -18.18 -12.31
CA LEU A 27 4.15 -18.61 -10.94
C LEU A 27 3.97 -17.44 -9.96
N TRP A 28 4.35 -16.22 -10.36
CA TRP A 28 4.07 -15.02 -9.58
C TRP A 28 2.56 -14.79 -9.39
N ASP A 29 1.77 -14.93 -10.45
CA ASP A 29 0.32 -14.78 -10.36
C ASP A 29 -0.30 -15.82 -9.43
N GLU A 30 0.15 -17.06 -9.47
CA GLU A 30 -0.28 -18.10 -8.52
C GLU A 30 0.05 -17.73 -7.07
N PHE A 31 1.24 -17.21 -6.78
CA PHE A 31 1.58 -16.72 -5.44
C PHE A 31 0.69 -15.55 -5.02
N TYR A 32 0.46 -14.59 -5.92
CA TYR A 32 -0.37 -13.42 -5.65
C TYR A 32 -1.82 -13.82 -5.35
N GLN A 33 -2.42 -14.70 -6.14
CA GLN A 33 -3.76 -15.23 -5.90
C GLN A 33 -3.86 -15.96 -4.56
N ASN A 34 -2.88 -16.79 -4.22
CA ASN A 34 -2.84 -17.46 -2.91
C ASN A 34 -2.73 -16.48 -1.73
N LEU A 35 -2.01 -15.37 -1.90
CA LEU A 35 -1.93 -14.32 -0.88
C LEU A 35 -3.27 -13.58 -0.73
N LEU A 36 -3.96 -13.32 -1.84
CA LEU A 36 -5.29 -12.72 -1.82
C LEU A 36 -6.33 -13.63 -1.18
N ASP A 37 -6.33 -14.93 -1.50
CA ASP A 37 -7.27 -15.90 -0.92
C ASP A 37 -7.08 -16.07 0.60
N ARG A 38 -5.83 -15.92 1.06
CA ARG A 38 -5.49 -15.90 2.50
C ARG A 38 -5.62 -14.53 3.14
N SER A 39 -5.82 -13.48 2.35
CA SER A 39 -6.17 -12.18 2.91
C SER A 39 -7.54 -12.34 3.56
N PRO A 40 -7.77 -11.75 4.74
CA PRO A 40 -9.06 -11.87 5.39
C PRO A 40 -10.14 -11.36 4.43
N THR A 41 -10.88 -12.30 3.84
CA THR A 41 -11.93 -12.03 2.85
C THR A 41 -13.00 -11.12 3.42
N ASN A 42 -13.11 -11.14 4.75
CA ASN A 42 -13.93 -10.25 5.52
C ASN A 42 -13.04 -9.22 6.21
N GLU A 43 -13.32 -7.94 5.97
CA GLU A 43 -12.68 -6.80 6.61
C GLU A 43 -13.08 -6.66 8.08
N ASP A 44 -13.31 -7.77 8.79
CA ASP A 44 -13.69 -7.80 10.21
C ASP A 44 -12.71 -7.04 11.09
N TRP A 45 -11.44 -6.95 10.65
CA TRP A 45 -10.40 -6.17 11.32
C TRP A 45 -10.71 -4.67 11.34
N ILE A 46 -11.47 -4.15 10.37
CA ILE A 46 -11.92 -2.75 10.32
C ILE A 46 -12.88 -2.45 11.47
N HIS A 47 -13.68 -3.44 11.88
CA HIS A 47 -14.61 -3.31 12.99
C HIS A 47 -13.97 -3.49 14.38
N ARG A 48 -12.68 -3.85 14.45
CA ARG A 48 -11.95 -4.03 15.71
C ARG A 48 -11.51 -2.67 16.28
N SER A 49 -11.71 -2.47 17.58
CA SER A 49 -11.07 -1.36 18.31
C SER A 49 -9.55 -1.64 18.43
N PRO A 50 -8.67 -0.63 18.33
CA PRO A 50 -8.95 0.82 18.24
C PRO A 50 -9.08 1.34 16.80
N PHE A 51 -9.00 0.48 15.79
CA PHE A 51 -9.00 0.91 14.39
C PHE A 51 -10.34 1.55 14.00
N ARG A 52 -11.47 0.95 14.40
CA ARG A 52 -12.80 1.50 14.16
C ARG A 52 -12.94 2.95 14.65
N GLU A 53 -12.46 3.25 15.85
CA GLU A 53 -12.55 4.60 16.44
C GLU A 53 -11.76 5.63 15.61
N LYS A 54 -10.59 5.25 15.12
CA LYS A 54 -9.80 6.10 14.21
C LYS A 54 -10.50 6.29 12.87
N LEU A 55 -11.11 5.24 12.34
CA LEU A 55 -11.87 5.32 11.09
C LEU A 55 -13.08 6.25 11.24
N ASP A 56 -13.85 6.12 12.33
CA ASP A 56 -15.00 6.99 12.61
C ASP A 56 -14.57 8.47 12.71
N GLN A 57 -13.44 8.75 13.36
CA GLN A 57 -12.86 10.11 13.42
C GLN A 57 -12.47 10.64 12.03
N ALA A 58 -11.81 9.81 11.21
CA ALA A 58 -11.39 10.20 9.87
C ALA A 58 -12.58 10.46 8.95
N LEU A 59 -13.64 9.64 9.02
CA LEU A 59 -14.86 9.82 8.26
C LEU A 59 -15.60 11.11 8.66
N ALA A 60 -15.73 11.36 9.97
CA ALA A 60 -16.31 12.60 10.48
C ALA A 60 -15.51 13.84 10.04
N TRP A 61 -14.18 13.75 10.05
CA TRP A 61 -13.34 14.83 9.53
C TRP A 61 -13.57 15.06 8.04
N ASN A 62 -13.57 14.01 7.22
CA ASN A 62 -13.76 14.11 5.77
C ASN A 62 -15.14 14.69 5.40
N ALA A 63 -16.19 14.31 6.10
CA ALA A 63 -17.54 14.87 5.89
C ALA A 63 -17.59 16.39 6.14
N ASN A 64 -16.80 16.87 7.11
CA ASN A 64 -16.71 18.30 7.45
C ASN A 64 -15.62 19.04 6.67
N ASN A 65 -14.73 18.33 5.97
CA ASN A 65 -13.61 18.88 5.20
C ASN A 65 -13.59 18.21 3.82
N PRO A 66 -14.63 18.44 2.98
CA PRO A 66 -14.66 17.86 1.65
C PRO A 66 -13.43 18.30 0.86
N ALA A 67 -12.92 17.41 0.02
CA ALA A 67 -11.84 17.76 -0.89
C ALA A 67 -12.28 18.93 -1.78
N HIS A 68 -11.67 20.10 -1.55
CA HIS A 68 -11.82 21.23 -2.45
C HIS A 68 -10.82 21.06 -3.58
N LEU A 69 -11.31 21.08 -4.81
CA LEU A 69 -10.45 21.20 -5.98
C LEU A 69 -9.73 22.54 -5.82
N SER A 70 -8.45 22.48 -5.46
CA SER A 70 -7.66 23.69 -5.29
C SER A 70 -7.22 24.14 -6.67
N ASP A 71 -7.50 25.39 -6.99
CA ASP A 71 -6.91 26.03 -8.17
C ASP A 71 -5.41 26.23 -7.93
N LEU A 72 -4.58 25.96 -8.93
CA LEU A 72 -3.12 26.05 -8.81
C LEU A 72 -2.69 27.45 -8.37
N GLU A 73 -3.33 28.48 -8.93
CA GLU A 73 -3.10 29.89 -8.62
C GLU A 73 -3.43 30.21 -7.14
N SER A 74 -4.44 29.55 -6.57
CA SER A 74 -4.82 29.69 -5.16
C SER A 74 -3.81 29.03 -4.20
N LEU A 75 -3.19 27.93 -4.62
CA LEU A 75 -2.15 27.25 -3.85
C LEU A 75 -0.83 28.02 -3.87
N GLU A 76 -0.45 28.55 -5.04
CA GLU A 76 0.73 29.39 -5.20
C GLU A 76 0.62 30.65 -4.32
N SER A 77 -0.52 31.34 -4.36
CA SER A 77 -0.75 32.52 -3.52
C SER A 77 -0.72 32.21 -2.01
N LYS A 78 -1.21 31.03 -1.58
CA LYS A 78 -1.11 30.62 -0.17
C LYS A 78 0.34 30.33 0.24
N LEU A 79 1.16 29.79 -0.64
CA LEU A 79 2.57 29.51 -0.37
C LEU A 79 3.35 30.82 -0.17
N GLU A 80 3.12 31.81 -1.03
CA GLU A 80 3.79 33.13 -0.96
C GLU A 80 3.40 33.94 0.28
N ASN A 81 2.18 33.77 0.79
CA ASN A 81 1.72 34.46 2.00
C ASN A 81 2.19 33.80 3.32
N HIS A 82 2.90 32.67 3.24
CA HIS A 82 3.41 31.92 4.38
C HIS A 82 4.96 31.90 4.47
N GLU A 83 5.65 32.72 3.64
CA GLU A 83 7.06 33.10 3.82
C GLU A 83 7.20 34.44 4.57
#